data_AF-A0A381ZY43-F1
#
_entry.id   AF-A0A381ZY43-F1
#
_cell.length_a   1.000
_cell.length_b   1.000
_cell.length_c   1.000
_cell.angle_alpha   90.00
_cell.angle_beta   90.00
_cell.angle_gamma   90.00
#
_symmetry.space_group_name_H-M   'P 1'
#
loop_
_entity.id
_entity.type
_entity.pdbx_description
1 polymer ?
#
loop_
_entity_poly.entity_id
_entity_poly.type
_entity_poly.pdbx_seq_one_letter_code
_entity_poly.pdbx_strand_id
1 'polypeptide(L)'
;MQKPCNKVINTLWVFILLLNGGCANNDEPLLDELVNGVYKSRTVTNYQVNGMRDGATTQVSVKFVLENGERVQLELEVVYNPTPVLRSGFWRLDGNLSGSGNVKAKSMKFLGGQGEGPSLGGRFELEEGSQSRFHVVVPLRPINNP
;
A
#
# COMPACT_ATOMS: atom_id res chain seq x y z
N MET A 1 21.01 67.93 19.76
CA MET A 1 22.37 67.35 19.82
C MET A 1 22.33 65.93 19.26
N GLN A 2 23.39 65.53 18.55
CA GLN A 2 23.49 64.34 17.69
C GLN A 2 23.76 63.01 18.45
N LYS A 3 23.19 61.92 17.90
CA LYS A 3 23.71 60.51 17.77
C LYS A 3 23.88 59.61 19.03
N PRO A 4 24.02 58.27 18.89
CA PRO A 4 23.54 57.32 17.85
C PRO A 4 23.03 55.93 18.38
N CYS A 5 22.59 55.07 17.44
CA CYS A 5 22.67 53.59 17.41
C CYS A 5 22.00 52.72 18.49
N ASN A 6 21.03 51.87 18.09
CA ASN A 6 21.38 50.47 17.79
C ASN A 6 20.26 49.72 17.05
N LYS A 7 20.67 49.11 15.96
CA LYS A 7 19.93 48.19 15.09
C LYS A 7 20.00 46.80 15.72
N VAL A 8 18.95 46.36 16.42
CA VAL A 8 18.86 44.98 16.91
C VAL A 8 17.70 44.29 16.20
N ILE A 9 18.04 43.79 15.02
CA ILE A 9 17.65 42.50 14.43
C ILE A 9 16.41 41.86 15.10
N ASN A 10 15.23 42.13 14.55
CA ASN A 10 14.00 41.39 14.85
C ASN A 10 13.69 40.42 13.70
N THR A 11 14.56 39.44 13.49
CA THR A 11 14.37 38.35 12.53
C THR A 11 14.27 37.02 13.26
N LEU A 12 13.38 36.94 14.27
CA LEU A 12 13.09 35.71 14.99
C LEU A 12 11.59 35.40 15.00
N TRP A 13 10.89 35.67 13.88
CA TRP A 13 9.46 35.36 13.74
C TRP A 13 9.10 34.80 12.36
N VAL A 14 10.08 34.30 11.59
CA VAL A 14 9.85 33.74 10.24
C VAL A 14 10.15 32.23 10.15
N PHE A 15 10.73 31.62 11.19
CA PHE A 15 11.23 30.24 11.10
C PHE A 15 10.27 29.13 11.62
N ILE A 16 9.00 29.46 11.89
CA ILE A 16 8.00 28.48 12.41
C ILE A 16 7.05 27.95 11.32
N LEU A 17 7.09 28.47 10.09
CA LEU A 17 6.15 28.09 9.02
C LEU A 17 6.62 26.94 8.10
N LEU A 18 7.82 26.40 8.27
CA LEU A 18 8.41 25.43 7.33
C LEU A 18 8.30 23.94 7.74
N LEU A 19 7.57 23.62 8.83
CA LEU A 19 7.45 22.24 9.33
C LEU A 19 6.10 21.56 9.04
N ASN A 20 5.34 22.04 8.04
CA ASN A 20 4.20 21.30 7.49
C ASN A 20 4.60 20.45 6.28
N GLY A 21 5.77 19.79 6.36
CA GLY A 21 6.03 18.60 5.58
C GLY A 21 5.21 17.46 6.19
N GLY A 22 3.89 17.49 6.00
CA GLY A 22 3.02 16.40 6.40
C GLY A 22 3.54 15.10 5.77
N CYS A 23 3.66 14.04 6.57
CA CYS A 23 3.87 12.71 6.04
C CYS A 23 2.77 12.44 5.02
N ALA A 24 3.10 12.51 3.73
CA ALA A 24 2.23 12.05 2.66
C ALA A 24 2.17 10.52 2.75
N ASN A 25 1.40 10.02 3.70
CA ASN A 25 0.91 8.65 3.66
C ASN A 25 -0.01 8.63 2.44
N ASN A 26 0.52 8.14 1.32
CA ASN A 26 -0.25 8.02 0.10
C ASN A 26 -1.27 6.90 0.35
N ASP A 27 -2.45 7.31 0.77
CA ASP A 27 -3.55 6.47 1.26
C ASP A 27 -4.31 5.76 0.12
N GLU A 28 -3.89 6.05 -1.12
CA GLU A 28 -4.49 5.55 -2.34
C GLU A 28 -3.74 4.32 -2.87
N PRO A 29 -4.47 3.25 -3.23
CA PRO A 29 -3.88 2.11 -3.88
C PRO A 29 -3.46 2.43 -5.31
N LEU A 30 -2.47 1.69 -5.81
CA LEU A 30 -2.06 1.74 -7.22
C LEU A 30 -2.17 0.36 -7.83
N LEU A 31 -2.61 0.30 -9.08
CA LEU A 31 -2.65 -0.92 -9.88
C LEU A 31 -2.23 -0.58 -11.30
N ASP A 32 -1.00 -0.95 -11.66
CA ASP A 32 -0.45 -0.76 -12.99
C ASP A 32 -0.50 -2.09 -13.75
N GLU A 33 -1.04 -2.07 -14.97
CA GLU A 33 -1.11 -3.22 -15.87
C GLU A 33 -0.04 -3.13 -16.96
N LEU A 34 0.62 -4.24 -17.26
CA LEU A 34 1.55 -4.33 -18.38
C LEU A 34 0.79 -4.43 -19.71
N VAL A 35 0.78 -3.36 -20.50
CA VAL A 35 0.12 -3.31 -21.81
C VAL A 35 1.15 -2.98 -22.88
N ASN A 36 1.37 -3.92 -23.81
CA ASN A 36 2.35 -3.77 -24.90
C ASN A 36 3.76 -3.41 -24.42
N GLY A 37 4.21 -4.03 -23.32
CA GLY A 37 5.54 -3.82 -22.75
C GLY A 37 5.69 -2.55 -21.90
N VAL A 38 4.62 -1.78 -21.69
CA VAL A 38 4.63 -0.57 -20.85
C VAL A 38 3.57 -0.69 -19.76
N TYR A 39 3.94 -0.34 -18.52
CA TYR A 39 3.00 -0.29 -17.41
C TYR A 39 2.08 0.93 -17.55
N LYS A 40 0.76 0.69 -17.48
CA LYS A 40 -0.28 1.71 -17.49
C LYS A 40 -1.12 1.61 -16.23
N SER A 41 -1.28 2.73 -15.53
CA SER A 41 -2.14 2.80 -14.36
C SER A 41 -3.60 2.53 -14.73
N ARG A 42 -4.23 1.63 -13.98
CA ARG A 42 -5.68 1.42 -13.93
C ARG A 42 -6.25 2.26 -12.79
N THR A 43 -7.47 2.75 -12.94
CA THR A 43 -8.08 3.61 -11.91
C THR A 43 -8.83 2.73 -10.92
N VAL A 44 -8.34 2.68 -9.68
CA VAL A 44 -9.01 1.98 -8.58
C VAL A 44 -10.13 2.87 -8.04
N THR A 45 -11.38 2.45 -8.23
CA THR A 45 -12.57 3.19 -7.75
C THR A 45 -12.96 2.79 -6.32
N ASN A 46 -12.64 1.57 -5.91
CA ASN A 46 -12.86 1.09 -4.55
C ASN A 46 -11.83 0.00 -4.21
N TYR A 47 -11.50 -0.14 -2.94
CA TYR A 47 -10.70 -1.26 -2.46
C TYR A 47 -11.03 -1.64 -1.02
N GLN A 48 -10.79 -2.90 -0.68
CA GLN A 48 -11.01 -3.46 0.65
C GLN A 48 -9.84 -4.35 1.04
N VAL A 49 -9.46 -4.31 2.31
CA VAL A 49 -8.46 -5.20 2.92
C VAL A 49 -9.12 -5.88 4.11
N ASN A 50 -9.30 -7.19 3.99
CA ASN A 50 -9.87 -8.04 5.04
C ASN A 50 -8.91 -9.16 5.37
N GLY A 51 -9.12 -9.84 6.48
CA GLY A 51 -8.32 -11.00 6.80
C GLY A 51 -8.61 -11.56 8.19
N MET A 52 -7.89 -12.61 8.52
CA MET A 52 -8.06 -13.35 9.76
C MET A 52 -6.71 -13.85 10.24
N ARG A 53 -6.40 -13.58 11.51
CA ARG A 53 -5.19 -14.07 12.17
C ARG A 53 -5.49 -15.38 12.89
N ASP A 54 -4.66 -16.38 12.63
CA ASP A 54 -4.63 -17.66 13.33
C ASP A 54 -3.21 -17.93 13.84
N GLY A 55 -2.98 -17.64 15.12
CA GLY A 55 -1.68 -17.74 15.77
C GLY A 55 -0.59 -16.89 15.09
N ALA A 56 0.35 -17.58 14.44
CA ALA A 56 1.49 -16.99 13.73
C ALA A 56 1.24 -16.74 12.23
N THR A 57 0.06 -17.10 11.74
CA THR A 57 -0.35 -16.93 10.34
C THR A 57 -1.48 -15.90 10.25
N THR A 58 -1.48 -15.09 9.19
CA THR A 58 -2.58 -14.18 8.86
C THR A 58 -2.94 -14.37 7.39
N GLN A 59 -4.19 -14.76 7.13
CA GLN A 59 -4.75 -14.81 5.78
C GLN A 59 -5.34 -13.44 5.46
N VAL A 60 -5.01 -12.87 4.30
CA VAL A 60 -5.43 -11.52 3.89
C VAL A 60 -6.05 -11.56 2.50
N SER A 61 -7.22 -10.96 2.37
CA SER A 61 -7.92 -10.76 1.10
C SER A 61 -7.91 -9.26 0.77
N VAL A 62 -7.28 -8.90 -0.35
CA VAL A 62 -7.33 -7.54 -0.89
C VAL A 62 -8.18 -7.55 -2.14
N LYS A 63 -9.20 -6.71 -2.20
CA LYS A 63 -10.08 -6.58 -3.37
C LYS A 63 -10.00 -5.18 -3.91
N PHE A 64 -9.73 -5.04 -5.19
CA PHE A 64 -9.79 -3.79 -5.95
C PHE A 64 -10.97 -3.84 -6.91
N VAL A 65 -11.67 -2.71 -7.06
CA VAL A 65 -12.68 -2.47 -8.08
C VAL A 65 -12.13 -1.42 -9.02
N LEU A 66 -12.06 -1.74 -10.31
CA LEU A 66 -11.52 -0.86 -11.35
C LEU A 66 -12.62 0.02 -11.97
N GLU A 67 -12.23 1.01 -12.77
CA GLU A 67 -13.14 1.97 -13.40
C GLU A 67 -14.20 1.35 -14.34
N ASN A 68 -13.90 0.18 -14.89
CA ASN A 68 -14.78 -0.58 -15.77
C ASN A 68 -15.61 -1.65 -15.03
N GLY A 69 -15.55 -1.70 -13.70
CA GLY A 69 -16.26 -2.67 -12.87
C GLY A 69 -15.56 -4.03 -12.73
N GLU A 70 -14.38 -4.21 -13.34
CA GLU A 70 -13.55 -5.39 -13.13
C GLU A 70 -13.04 -5.44 -11.69
N ARG A 71 -12.78 -6.67 -11.20
CA ARG A 71 -12.31 -6.90 -9.84
C ARG A 71 -10.99 -7.64 -9.85
N VAL A 72 -9.99 -7.07 -9.19
CA VAL A 72 -8.72 -7.76 -8.93
C VAL A 72 -8.70 -8.15 -7.46
N GLN A 73 -8.58 -9.44 -7.19
CA GLN A 73 -8.54 -9.97 -5.83
C GLN A 73 -7.22 -10.68 -5.59
N LEU A 74 -6.57 -10.36 -4.47
CA LEU A 74 -5.36 -11.00 -3.97
C LEU A 74 -5.72 -11.75 -2.69
N GLU A 75 -5.28 -12.99 -2.59
CA GLU A 75 -5.29 -13.79 -1.37
C GLU A 75 -3.85 -14.02 -0.94
N LEU A 76 -3.51 -13.63 0.28
CA LEU A 76 -2.13 -13.61 0.79
C LEU A 76 -2.04 -14.38 2.11
N GLU A 77 -1.06 -15.25 2.24
CA GLU A 77 -0.70 -15.89 3.50
C GLU A 77 0.56 -15.25 4.06
N VAL A 78 0.41 -14.54 5.17
CA VAL A 78 1.53 -13.91 5.89
C VAL A 78 1.86 -14.75 7.11
N VAL A 79 3.13 -15.10 7.29
CA VAL A 79 3.60 -15.82 8.48
C VAL A 79 4.64 -15.01 9.25
N TYR A 80 4.62 -15.14 10.56
CA TYR A 80 5.47 -14.39 11.48
C TYR A 80 6.37 -15.32 12.29
N ASN A 81 7.67 -15.36 11.97
CA ASN A 81 8.69 -15.98 12.84
C ASN A 81 10.15 -15.63 12.40
N PRO A 82 10.88 -14.72 13.06
CA PRO A 82 10.42 -13.63 13.92
C PRO A 82 9.99 -12.39 13.12
N THR A 83 10.22 -12.38 11.80
CA THR A 83 9.88 -11.29 10.89
C THR A 83 8.69 -11.72 10.02
N PRO A 84 7.69 -10.84 9.80
CA PRO A 84 6.60 -11.15 8.88
C PRO A 84 7.11 -11.36 7.45
N VAL A 85 6.71 -12.45 6.81
CA VAL A 85 7.02 -12.74 5.41
C VAL A 85 5.76 -13.21 4.68
N LEU A 86 5.65 -12.88 3.39
CA LEU A 86 4.64 -13.47 2.51
C LEU A 86 5.06 -14.92 2.23
N ARG A 87 4.33 -15.89 2.76
CA ARG A 87 4.58 -17.31 2.48
C ARG A 87 4.07 -17.71 1.11
N SER A 88 2.86 -17.26 0.77
CA SER A 88 2.21 -17.52 -0.51
C SER A 88 1.24 -16.40 -0.83
N GLY A 89 0.92 -16.26 -2.11
CA GLY A 89 -0.21 -15.43 -2.51
C GLY A 89 -0.67 -15.76 -3.92
N PHE A 90 -1.96 -15.60 -4.15
CA PHE A 90 -2.62 -15.86 -5.42
C PHE A 90 -3.50 -14.66 -5.79
N TRP A 91 -3.59 -14.34 -7.07
CA TRP A 91 -4.47 -13.29 -7.55
C TRP A 91 -5.41 -13.78 -8.64
N ARG A 92 -6.56 -13.11 -8.76
CA ARG A 92 -7.52 -13.27 -9.85
C ARG A 92 -8.03 -11.93 -10.34
N LEU A 93 -8.32 -11.85 -11.63
CA LEU A 93 -9.07 -10.78 -12.27
C LEU A 93 -10.40 -11.35 -12.76
N ASP A 94 -11.50 -10.77 -12.29
CA ASP A 94 -12.85 -11.10 -12.70
C ASP A 94 -13.46 -9.93 -13.49
N GLY A 95 -13.92 -10.20 -14.71
CA GLY A 95 -14.62 -9.23 -15.55
C GLY A 95 -14.57 -9.57 -17.04
N ASN A 96 -14.30 -8.58 -17.91
CA ASN A 96 -14.30 -8.80 -19.36
C ASN A 96 -13.10 -9.65 -19.80
N LEU A 97 -11.95 -9.38 -19.19
CA LEU A 97 -10.78 -10.24 -19.29
C LEU A 97 -10.65 -11.00 -17.97
N SER A 98 -10.38 -12.30 -18.06
CA SER A 98 -10.02 -13.12 -16.90
C SER A 98 -8.51 -13.29 -16.83
N GLY A 99 -8.03 -13.55 -15.62
CA GLY A 99 -6.61 -13.71 -15.36
C GLY A 99 -6.37 -14.24 -13.97
N SER A 100 -5.28 -14.99 -13.77
CA SER A 100 -4.90 -15.40 -12.43
C SER A 100 -3.45 -15.84 -12.35
N GLY A 101 -2.91 -15.88 -11.15
CA GLY A 101 -1.58 -16.44 -10.92
C GLY A 101 -1.01 -16.07 -9.56
N ASN A 102 0.32 -16.02 -9.49
CA ASN A 102 1.03 -15.90 -8.21
C ASN A 102 1.25 -14.43 -7.83
N VAL A 103 1.30 -14.17 -6.53
CA VAL A 103 1.67 -12.88 -5.97
C VAL A 103 3.08 -12.95 -5.42
N LYS A 104 3.88 -11.94 -5.76
CA LYS A 104 5.25 -11.79 -5.28
C LYS A 104 5.42 -10.49 -4.54
N ALA A 105 5.85 -10.56 -3.28
CA ALA A 105 6.13 -9.36 -2.50
C ALA A 105 7.44 -8.72 -2.98
N LYS A 106 7.37 -7.46 -3.43
CA LYS A 106 8.55 -6.61 -3.66
C LYS A 106 8.97 -5.90 -2.37
N SER A 107 7.98 -5.49 -1.59
CA SER A 107 8.16 -4.97 -0.24
C SER A 107 6.87 -5.21 0.54
N MET A 108 6.95 -5.58 1.81
CA MET A 108 5.78 -5.79 2.65
C MET A 108 5.99 -5.09 3.99
N LYS A 109 4.95 -4.40 4.45
CA LYS A 109 4.87 -3.86 5.80
C LYS A 109 3.69 -4.53 6.50
N PHE A 110 4.00 -5.22 7.58
CA PHE A 110 3.01 -5.87 8.43
C PHE A 110 3.19 -5.37 9.85
N LEU A 111 2.13 -4.82 10.44
CA LEU A 111 2.11 -4.35 11.82
C LEU A 111 1.11 -5.20 12.58
N GLY A 112 1.52 -5.84 13.67
CA GLY A 112 0.63 -6.71 14.44
C GLY A 112 1.18 -6.93 15.84
N GLY A 113 0.90 -5.96 16.73
CA GLY A 113 1.27 -6.00 18.15
C GLY A 113 0.23 -6.71 19.02
N GLN A 114 0.50 -6.84 20.31
CA GLN A 114 -0.50 -7.24 21.31
C GLN A 114 -1.45 -6.06 21.56
N GLY A 115 -2.69 -6.13 21.05
CA GLY A 115 -3.77 -5.20 21.41
C GLY A 115 -4.60 -4.70 20.23
N GLU A 116 -3.96 -4.33 19.12
CA GLU A 116 -4.64 -3.86 17.91
C GLU A 116 -4.63 -4.93 16.81
N GLY A 117 -5.66 -4.90 15.95
CA GLY A 117 -5.75 -5.78 14.79
C GLY A 117 -4.54 -5.60 13.86
N PRO A 118 -4.10 -6.67 13.16
CA PRO A 118 -2.97 -6.56 12.28
C PRO A 118 -3.27 -5.60 11.12
N SER A 119 -2.24 -4.96 10.59
CA SER A 119 -2.30 -4.10 9.40
C SER A 119 -1.34 -4.61 8.35
N LEU A 120 -1.74 -4.54 7.08
CA LEU A 120 -0.91 -4.92 5.93
C LEU A 120 -0.84 -3.78 4.93
N GLY A 121 0.35 -3.57 4.37
CA GLY A 121 0.57 -2.77 3.18
C GLY A 121 1.83 -3.26 2.45
N GLY A 122 2.08 -2.75 1.26
CA GLY A 122 3.26 -3.15 0.50
C GLY A 122 3.18 -2.88 -0.99
N ARG A 123 4.17 -3.42 -1.67
CA ARG A 123 4.27 -3.46 -3.13
C ARG A 123 4.35 -4.90 -3.56
N PHE A 124 3.49 -5.27 -4.49
CA PHE A 124 3.31 -6.63 -4.95
C PHE A 124 3.40 -6.65 -6.48
N GLU A 125 3.96 -7.72 -7.00
CA GLU A 125 3.92 -8.07 -8.41
C GLU A 125 2.96 -9.24 -8.59
N LEU A 126 2.04 -9.11 -9.55
CA LEU A 126 1.08 -10.14 -9.92
C LEU A 126 1.59 -10.81 -11.18
N GLU A 127 1.99 -12.07 -11.06
CA GLU A 127 2.53 -12.86 -12.17
C GLU A 127 1.43 -13.77 -12.74
N GLU A 128 1.29 -13.82 -14.06
CA GLU A 128 0.50 -14.84 -14.76
C GLU A 128 1.47 -15.87 -15.36
N GLY A 129 1.46 -17.08 -14.81
CA GLY A 129 2.54 -18.04 -15.04
C GLY A 129 3.87 -17.53 -14.46
N SER A 130 4.79 -17.11 -15.32
CA SER A 130 6.09 -16.52 -14.93
C SER A 130 6.29 -15.10 -15.47
N GLN A 131 5.24 -14.50 -16.03
CA GLN A 131 5.29 -13.15 -16.60
C GLN A 131 4.61 -12.16 -15.67
N SER A 132 5.27 -11.03 -15.44
CA SER A 132 4.68 -9.90 -14.72
C SER A 132 3.47 -9.36 -15.49
N ARG A 133 2.31 -9.29 -14.85
CA ARG A 133 1.09 -8.74 -15.43
C ARG A 133 0.69 -7.43 -14.76
N PHE A 134 0.78 -7.36 -13.43
CA PHE A 134 0.48 -6.14 -12.69
C PHE A 134 1.53 -5.79 -11.65
N HIS A 135 1.67 -4.48 -11.39
CA HIS A 135 2.27 -3.96 -10.17
C HIS A 135 1.21 -3.33 -9.31
N VAL A 136 1.21 -3.68 -8.03
CA VAL A 136 0.19 -3.25 -7.07
C VAL A 136 0.84 -2.59 -5.87
N VAL A 137 0.30 -1.44 -5.46
CA VAL A 137 0.60 -0.82 -4.16
C VAL A 137 -0.63 -0.93 -3.28
N VAL A 138 -0.48 -1.61 -2.14
CA VAL A 138 -1.49 -1.69 -1.09
C VAL A 138 -1.07 -0.70 0.00
N PRO A 139 -1.85 0.37 0.27
CA PRO A 139 -1.62 1.25 1.40
C PRO A 139 -1.68 0.46 2.71
N LEU A 140 -0.94 0.89 3.73
CA LEU A 140 -0.97 0.23 5.03
C LEU A 140 -2.35 0.42 5.66
N ARG A 141 -3.15 -0.64 5.74
CA ARG A 141 -4.51 -0.62 6.28
C ARG A 141 -4.70 -1.69 7.36
N PRO A 142 -5.53 -1.41 8.38
CA PRO A 142 -6.03 -2.44 9.27
C PRO A 142 -6.67 -3.57 8.48
N ILE A 143 -6.38 -4.79 8.88
CA ILE A 143 -7.00 -6.00 8.37
C ILE A 143 -8.30 -6.16 9.15
N ASN A 144 -9.42 -5.88 8.50
CA ASN A 144 -10.73 -6.05 9.12
C ASN A 144 -11.12 -7.53 9.11
N ASN A 145 -11.72 -8.00 10.21
CA ASN A 145 -12.39 -9.30 10.19
C ASN A 145 -13.62 -9.19 9.26
N PRO A 146 -13.83 -10.17 8.36
CA PRO A 146 -14.98 -10.19 7.47
C PRO A 146 -16.32 -10.33 8.20
#